data_AF-A0A7C1E281-F1
#
_entry.id   AF-A0A7C1E281-F1
#
_cell.length_a   1.000
_cell.length_b   1.000
_cell.length_c   1.000
_cell.angle_alpha   90.00
_cell.angle_beta   90.00
_cell.angle_gamma   90.00
#
_symmetry.space_group_name_H-M   'P 1'
#
loop_
_entity.id
_entity.type
_entity.pdbx_description
1 polymer ?
#
loop_
_entity_poly.entity_id
_entity_poly.type
_entity_poly.pdbx_seq_one_letter_code
_entity_poly.pdbx_strand_id
1 'polypeptide(L)'
;NRPYSEKTAETIDEEVKKLIDSQYKRAKEILQKNRDGLNKLAELLLEREVIFSDDLEKIFGKRPWATEEPLPERPGPVPGKKQSAKSGDEKTPAEEEKVK
;
A
#
# COMPACT_ATOMS: atom_id res chain seq x y z
N ASN A 1 30.65 -4.05 -11.10
CA ASN A 1 31.65 -4.97 -10.52
C ASN A 1 31.39 -5.04 -9.02
N ARG A 2 31.06 -6.22 -8.46
CA ARG A 2 30.72 -6.39 -7.04
C ARG A 2 32.02 -6.59 -6.23
N PRO A 3 32.48 -5.62 -5.42
CA PRO A 3 33.82 -5.65 -4.82
C PRO A 3 33.81 -6.37 -3.46
N TYR A 4 33.63 -7.68 -3.44
CA TYR A 4 33.66 -8.48 -2.21
C TYR A 4 34.09 -9.92 -2.49
N SER A 5 34.67 -10.58 -1.47
CA SER A 5 35.14 -11.96 -1.59
C SER A 5 33.98 -12.94 -1.83
N GLU A 6 34.23 -14.06 -2.50
CA GLU A 6 33.19 -15.10 -2.76
C GLU A 6 32.50 -15.54 -1.47
N LYS A 7 33.28 -15.77 -0.41
CA LYS A 7 32.76 -16.13 0.92
C LYS A 7 31.81 -15.07 1.51
N THR A 8 32.13 -13.79 1.28
CA THR A 8 31.25 -12.68 1.70
C THR A 8 29.99 -12.63 0.85
N ALA A 9 30.08 -12.90 -0.45
CA ALA A 9 28.92 -12.96 -1.35
C ALA A 9 27.95 -14.07 -0.94
N GLU A 10 28.47 -15.27 -0.64
CA GLU A 10 27.67 -16.41 -0.15
C GLU A 10 26.94 -16.06 1.13
N THR A 11 27.64 -15.43 2.09
CA THR A 11 27.04 -15.02 3.36
C THR A 11 25.91 -14.00 3.16
N ILE A 12 26.08 -13.05 2.23
CA ILE A 12 25.05 -12.05 1.90
C ILE A 12 23.82 -12.74 1.31
N ASP A 13 23.99 -13.65 0.36
CA ASP A 13 22.87 -14.33 -0.28
C ASP A 13 22.09 -15.22 0.71
N GLU A 14 22.78 -15.85 1.67
CA GLU A 14 22.16 -16.60 2.76
C GLU A 14 21.30 -15.70 3.66
N GLU A 15 21.83 -14.55 4.10
CA GLU A 15 21.08 -13.62 4.95
C GLU A 15 19.89 -13.00 4.22
N VAL A 16 20.03 -12.71 2.92
CA VAL A 16 18.92 -12.23 2.08
C VAL A 16 17.81 -13.28 2.01
N LYS A 17 18.16 -14.56 1.79
CA LYS A 17 17.16 -15.65 1.78
C LYS A 17 16.45 -15.76 3.12
N LYS A 18 17.20 -15.77 4.24
CA LYS A 18 16.61 -15.82 5.60
C LYS A 18 15.65 -14.65 5.84
N LEU A 19 16.04 -13.45 5.42
CA LEU A 19 15.21 -12.26 5.55
C LEU A 19 13.90 -12.42 4.76
N ILE A 20 13.98 -12.79 3.48
CA ILE A 20 12.80 -12.99 2.63
C ILE A 20 11.87 -14.05 3.22
N ASP A 21 12.42 -15.19 3.62
CA ASP A 21 11.63 -16.29 4.19
C ASP A 21 10.94 -15.88 5.49
N SER A 22 11.62 -15.13 6.35
CA SER A 22 11.06 -14.63 7.60
C SER A 22 9.89 -13.67 7.35
N GLN A 23 10.02 -12.75 6.40
CA GLN A 23 8.99 -11.77 6.09
C GLN A 23 7.82 -12.41 5.35
N TYR A 24 8.08 -13.40 4.48
CA TYR A 24 7.04 -14.19 3.83
C TYR A 24 6.18 -14.93 4.86
N LYS A 25 6.81 -15.64 5.81
CA LYS A 25 6.10 -16.33 6.89
C LYS A 25 5.28 -15.35 7.73
N ARG A 26 5.87 -14.23 8.13
CA ARG A 26 5.18 -13.17 8.88
C ARG A 26 3.96 -12.63 8.13
N ALA A 27 4.10 -12.32 6.84
CA ALA A 27 2.99 -11.83 6.02
C ALA A 27 1.87 -12.88 5.94
N LYS A 28 2.22 -14.15 5.70
CA LYS A 28 1.26 -15.25 5.67
C LYS A 28 0.52 -15.42 7.00
N GLU A 29 1.22 -15.34 8.13
CA GLU A 29 0.61 -15.39 9.45
C GLU A 29 -0.36 -14.24 9.71
N ILE A 30 0.00 -13.02 9.30
CA ILE A 30 -0.89 -11.84 9.44
C ILE A 30 -2.16 -12.06 8.61
N LEU A 31 -2.03 -12.51 7.36
CA LEU A 31 -3.18 -12.80 6.49
C LEU A 31 -4.05 -13.95 7.05
N GLN A 32 -3.44 -14.97 7.66
CA GLN A 32 -4.17 -16.06 8.28
C GLN A 32 -4.89 -15.63 9.56
N LYS A 33 -4.27 -14.80 10.40
CA LYS A 33 -4.92 -14.25 11.61
C LYS A 33 -6.12 -13.37 11.26
N ASN A 34 -6.04 -12.66 10.14
CA ASN A 34 -7.07 -11.73 9.68
C ASN A 34 -7.99 -12.35 8.61
N ARG A 35 -8.08 -13.69 8.54
CA ARG A 35 -8.81 -14.41 7.47
C ARG A 35 -10.29 -14.01 7.38
N ASP A 36 -10.95 -13.84 8.52
CA ASP A 36 -12.36 -13.45 8.55
C ASP A 36 -12.59 -12.04 8.00
N GLY A 37 -11.69 -11.11 8.32
CA GLY A 37 -11.73 -9.76 7.76
C GLY A 37 -11.45 -9.75 6.25
N LEU A 38 -10.53 -10.61 5.77
CA LEU A 38 -10.27 -10.77 4.34
C LEU A 38 -11.48 -11.34 3.59
N ASN A 39 -12.21 -12.29 4.18
CA ASN A 39 -13.42 -12.83 3.56
C ASN A 39 -14.50 -11.75 3.42
N LYS A 40 -14.75 -10.97 4.47
CA LYS A 40 -15.68 -9.83 4.44
C LYS A 40 -15.26 -8.78 3.41
N LEU A 41 -13.97 -8.50 3.31
CA LEU A 41 -13.43 -7.57 2.32
C LEU A 41 -13.65 -8.09 0.89
N ALA A 42 -13.44 -9.38 0.66
CA ALA A 42 -13.66 -10.01 -0.63
C ALA A 42 -15.15 -9.99 -1.04
N GLU A 43 -16.06 -10.30 -0.12
CA GLU A 43 -17.51 -10.18 -0.33
C GLU A 43 -17.89 -8.74 -0.69
N LEU A 44 -17.38 -7.77 0.07
CA LEU A 44 -17.65 -6.36 -0.19
C LEU A 44 -17.11 -5.89 -1.55
N LEU A 45 -15.95 -6.41 -2.00
CA LEU A 45 -15.39 -6.14 -3.32
C LEU A 45 -16.19 -6.78 -4.46
N LEU A 46 -16.87 -7.90 -4.21
CA LEU A 46 -17.79 -8.50 -5.18
C LEU A 46 -19.07 -7.67 -5.33
N GLU A 47 -19.53 -7.03 -4.26
CA GLU A 47 -20.68 -6.12 -4.30
C GLU A 47 -20.33 -4.72 -4.84
N ARG A 48 -19.13 -4.22 -4.51
CA ARG A 48 -18.63 -2.90 -4.88
C ARG A 48 -17.21 -3.00 -5.40
N GLU A 49 -17.02 -2.73 -6.69
CA GLU A 49 -15.70 -2.80 -7.34
C GLU A 49 -14.66 -1.82 -6.75
N VAL A 50 -15.12 -0.76 -6.08
CA VAL A 50 -14.28 0.27 -5.46
C VAL A 50 -14.64 0.41 -3.98
N ILE A 51 -13.62 0.40 -3.14
CA ILE A 51 -13.72 0.51 -1.67
C ILE A 51 -12.77 1.59 -1.16
N PHE A 52 -13.12 2.22 -0.05
CA PHE A 52 -12.32 3.30 0.54
C PHE A 52 -11.73 2.93 1.91
N SER A 53 -10.84 3.77 2.42
CA SER A 53 -10.19 3.59 3.73
C SER A 53 -11.19 3.37 4.86
N ASP A 54 -12.32 4.08 4.85
CA ASP A 54 -13.37 3.95 5.85
C ASP A 54 -14.01 2.56 5.87
N ASP A 55 -14.09 1.88 4.72
CA ASP A 55 -14.63 0.52 4.63
C ASP A 55 -13.66 -0.51 5.21
N LEU A 56 -12.35 -0.29 5.05
CA LEU A 56 -11.33 -1.08 5.72
C LEU A 56 -11.35 -0.88 7.24
N GLU A 57 -11.58 0.34 7.72
CA GLU A 57 -11.72 0.62 9.15
C GLU A 57 -12.95 -0.06 9.76
N LYS A 58 -14.06 -0.19 9.01
CA LYS A 58 -15.23 -0.97 9.47
C LYS A 58 -14.92 -2.45 9.65
N ILE A 59 -14.04 -3.02 8.82
CA ILE A 59 -13.72 -4.45 8.84
C ILE A 59 -12.61 -4.78 9.84
N PHE A 60 -11.53 -3.99 9.83
CA PHE A 60 -10.32 -4.25 10.61
C PHE A 60 -10.17 -3.35 11.85
N GLY A 61 -11.06 -2.38 12.03
CA GLY A 61 -10.97 -1.37 13.08
C GLY A 61 -10.03 -0.22 12.73
N LYS A 62 -9.95 0.75 13.65
CA LYS A 62 -9.01 1.86 13.52
C LYS A 62 -7.58 1.36 13.62
N ARG A 63 -6.72 1.94 12.78
CA ARG A 63 -5.29 1.66 12.78
C ARG A 63 -4.67 2.03 14.14
N PRO A 64 -3.95 1.13 14.81
CA PRO A 64 -3.40 1.38 16.15
C PRO A 64 -2.13 2.25 16.17
N TRP A 65 -1.65 2.74 15.02
CA TRP A 65 -0.53 3.67 14.93
C TRP A 65 -0.99 4.99 14.31
N ALA A 66 -0.42 6.10 14.79
CA ALA A 66 -0.85 7.45 14.43
C ALA A 66 -0.75 7.70 12.92
N THR A 67 -1.86 8.14 12.32
CA THR A 67 -1.93 8.66 10.96
C THR A 67 -1.86 10.18 11.04
N GLU A 68 -0.67 10.75 11.26
CA GLU A 68 -0.47 12.21 11.14
C GLU A 68 0.90 12.59 10.55
N GLU A 69 1.52 11.70 9.77
CA GLU A 69 2.46 12.17 8.76
C GLU A 69 1.97 11.76 7.38
N PRO A 70 1.79 12.72 6.45
CA PRO A 70 1.65 12.37 5.05
C PRO A 70 2.86 11.51 4.71
N LEU A 71 2.61 10.33 4.13
CA LEU A 71 3.67 9.45 3.66
C LEU A 71 4.70 10.32 2.93
N PRO A 72 6.01 10.22 3.24
CA PRO A 72 7.01 10.95 2.49
C PRO A 72 6.77 10.63 1.03
N GLU A 73 6.51 11.66 0.22
CA GLU A 73 6.36 11.51 -1.22
C GLU A 73 7.50 10.60 -1.66
N ARG A 74 7.16 9.49 -2.32
CA ARG A 74 8.16 8.54 -2.83
C ARG A 74 9.28 9.39 -3.43
N PRO A 75 10.56 9.24 -3.01
CA PRO A 75 11.62 10.03 -3.60
C PRO A 75 11.50 9.81 -5.11
N GLY A 76 11.18 10.90 -5.81
CA GLY A 76 10.92 10.85 -7.24
C GLY A 76 12.10 10.20 -7.98
N PRO A 77 11.93 9.81 -9.24
CA PRO A 77 13.03 9.30 -10.04
C PRO A 77 14.20 10.28 -9.93
N VAL A 78 15.37 9.74 -9.57
CA VAL A 78 16.68 10.39 -9.61
C VAL A 78 16.78 11.44 -10.73
N PRO A 79 17.40 12.61 -10.47
CA PRO A 79 17.26 13.79 -11.30
C PRO A 79 17.76 13.54 -12.73
N GLY A 80 16.81 13.50 -13.66
CA GLY A 80 17.07 13.27 -15.08
C GLY A 80 15.86 13.63 -15.95
N LYS A 81 15.67 14.94 -16.15
CA LYS A 81 14.81 15.60 -17.16
C LYS A 81 13.27 15.55 -17.00
N LYS A 82 12.70 16.75 -17.14
CA LYS A 82 11.29 17.19 -17.11
C LYS A 82 10.30 16.33 -17.93
N GLN A 83 9.07 16.20 -17.42
CA GLN A 83 7.78 16.71 -18.00
C GLN A 83 6.60 16.12 -17.18
N SER A 84 6.00 16.89 -16.26
CA SER A 84 4.72 17.60 -16.40
C SER A 84 3.48 16.73 -16.67
N ALA A 85 2.62 16.58 -15.66
CA ALA A 85 1.15 16.63 -15.81
C ALA A 85 0.51 16.90 -14.44
N LYS A 86 -0.01 18.13 -14.27
CA LYS A 86 -0.96 18.52 -13.23
C LYS A 86 -2.35 18.00 -13.61
N SER A 87 -3.08 17.44 -12.66
CA SER A 87 -4.55 17.53 -12.54
C SER A 87 -4.87 17.13 -11.10
N GLY A 88 -5.25 18.01 -10.19
CA GLY A 88 -6.26 19.05 -10.36
C GLY A 88 -7.53 18.54 -9.68
N ASP A 89 -7.58 18.70 -8.36
CA ASP A 89 -8.73 18.42 -7.51
C ASP A 89 -9.82 19.47 -7.81
N GLU A 90 -10.98 19.05 -8.34
CA GLU A 90 -12.14 19.92 -8.49
C GLU A 90 -13.37 19.23 -7.91
N LYS A 91 -13.68 19.59 -6.66
CA LYS A 91 -15.03 19.49 -6.08
C LYS A 91 -15.97 20.40 -6.88
N THR A 92 -17.05 19.84 -7.42
CA THR A 92 -18.25 20.60 -7.76
C THR A 92 -19.41 20.11 -6.89
N PRO A 93 -20.04 20.99 -6.08
CA PRO A 93 -21.36 20.72 -5.51
C PRO A 93 -22.43 21.06 -6.55
N ALA A 94 -23.36 20.13 -6.78
CA ALA A 94 -24.49 20.30 -7.68
C ALA A 94 -25.75 20.64 -6.87
N GLU A 95 -26.23 21.88 -6.99
CA GLU A 95 -27.61 22.28 -6.72
C GLU A 95 -27.87 23.62 -7.44
N GLU A 96 -28.72 23.62 -8.48
CA GLU A 96 -29.95 24.40 -8.50
C GLU A 96 -30.71 24.20 -9.83
N GLU A 97 -31.92 23.69 -9.63
CA GLU A 97 -33.06 23.64 -10.53
C GLU A 97 -33.58 25.05 -10.86
N LYS A 98 -33.72 25.40 -12.14
CA LYS A 98 -34.89 26.17 -12.64
C LYS A 98 -34.98 26.27 -14.16
N VAL A 99 -35.95 25.53 -14.69
CA VAL A 99 -37.05 26.00 -15.55
C VAL A 99 -36.75 27.19 -16.49
N LYS A 100 -36.72 26.91 -17.80
CA LYS A 100 -37.68 27.49 -18.75
C LYS A 100 -37.75 26.72 -20.06
#